data_AF-A0AAX4JV69-F1
#
_entry.id   AF-A0AAX4JV69-F1
#
_cell.length_a   1.000
_cell.length_b   1.000
_cell.length_c   1.000
_cell.angle_alpha   90.00
_cell.angle_beta   90.00
_cell.angle_gamma   90.00
#
_symmetry.space_group_name_H-M   'P 1'
#
loop_
_entity.id
_entity.type
_entity.pdbx_description
1 polymer ?
#
loop_
_entity_poly.entity_id
_entity_poly.type
_entity_poly.pdbx_seq_one_letter_code
_entity_poly.pdbx_strand_id
1 'polypeptide(L)'
;MINVGTQGTRAVGLTPTYDVVPGEGVGIFQLGDNLWHVLELIRTHKTEYPKVEVLWDEESPNKSAVVIHLPHLTLYFPPSPLYQILSIISISIPHSGSRSTNLELTYETQVLSSTHMPLTRARVGRLMGPTFISKSGDKLDFPGITFNLNPSTSLGDTDSFGPREDIVNNITIQPRQDEELQPKLISCVIQPSKGITLALDEDNVLPIIIGETTSQDLMLDLGSPLRKFWKEDDRLEKMWGGSKASTDGACFWNYFQYGLDFLISKDGFVIKILCHSNIPGTPSFQRYARCPWLIPSSSGQLNLTSSSNAFRTHFSSSDSSQQYIDEIRLTVPEQPKTPSPAISDKEKTGINGSSGSGNGKKKKRNGSSSNVVISESETTKNEEVHSDQTKKNVKSTESSKEDHNDAMMLDRLVEGGLDGISNLSPSKLIGFDGLIVEEDEKSGGICSVLIYKD
;
A
#
# COMPACT_ATOMS: atom_id res chain seq x y z
N MET A 1 27.30 48.33 -13.95
CA MET A 1 26.71 47.01 -13.63
C MET A 1 25.48 47.25 -12.78
N ILE A 2 24.36 46.57 -13.06
CA ILE A 2 23.12 46.71 -12.31
C ILE A 2 22.95 45.42 -11.50
N ASN A 3 22.98 45.50 -10.17
CA ASN A 3 22.65 44.36 -9.32
C ASN A 3 21.14 44.16 -9.31
N VAL A 4 20.66 43.25 -10.15
CA VAL A 4 19.29 42.74 -10.07
C VAL A 4 19.21 41.82 -8.86
N GLY A 5 18.67 42.33 -7.75
CA GLY A 5 18.46 41.53 -6.55
C GLY A 5 17.42 40.44 -6.80
N THR A 6 17.83 39.17 -6.69
CA THR A 6 16.92 38.02 -6.66
C THR A 6 16.05 38.10 -5.41
N GLN A 7 14.85 38.67 -5.56
CA GLN A 7 13.84 38.55 -4.51
C GLN A 7 13.45 37.08 -4.37
N GLY A 8 13.74 36.51 -3.20
CA GLY A 8 13.33 35.15 -2.89
C GLY A 8 11.81 35.06 -2.95
N THR A 9 11.29 34.29 -3.91
CA THR A 9 9.87 33.99 -4.02
C THR A 9 9.42 33.23 -2.78
N ARG A 10 8.82 33.95 -1.81
CA ARG A 10 8.04 33.31 -0.74
C ARG A 10 7.03 32.39 -1.41
N ALA A 11 7.13 31.10 -1.14
CA ALA A 11 6.02 30.19 -1.40
C ALA A 11 4.83 30.70 -0.60
N VAL A 12 3.82 31.24 -1.30
CA VAL A 12 2.51 31.49 -0.70
C VAL A 12 1.96 30.11 -0.41
N GLY A 13 1.85 29.77 0.88
CA GLY A 13 1.23 28.52 1.30
C GLY A 13 -0.20 28.49 0.79
N LEU A 14 -0.46 27.66 -0.23
CA LEU A 14 -1.80 27.41 -0.73
C LEU A 14 -2.62 26.87 0.45
N THR A 15 -3.71 27.55 0.77
CA THR A 15 -4.65 27.03 1.76
C THR A 15 -5.37 25.85 1.12
N PRO A 16 -5.26 24.62 1.67
CA PRO A 16 -6.00 23.49 1.15
C PRO A 16 -7.49 23.84 1.17
N THR A 17 -8.11 23.69 0.00
CA THR A 17 -9.51 24.06 -0.25
C THR A 17 -10.21 22.81 -0.76
N TYR A 18 -11.15 22.28 0.01
CA TYR A 18 -11.92 21.11 -0.41
C TYR A 18 -13.38 21.48 -0.62
N ASP A 19 -13.90 21.15 -1.80
CA ASP A 19 -15.33 21.13 -2.03
C ASP A 19 -15.94 19.87 -1.41
N VAL A 20 -17.08 20.02 -0.74
CA VAL A 20 -17.72 18.95 0.04
C VAL A 20 -19.07 18.64 -0.57
N VAL A 21 -19.26 17.42 -1.09
CA VAL A 21 -20.50 16.99 -1.74
C VAL A 21 -21.18 15.90 -0.88
N PRO A 22 -22.26 16.23 -0.15
CA PRO A 22 -22.94 15.30 0.76
C PRO A 22 -23.42 14.03 0.06
N GLY A 23 -22.94 12.86 0.51
CA GLY A 23 -23.24 11.55 -0.09
C GLY A 23 -22.24 11.08 -1.15
N GLU A 24 -21.38 11.96 -1.66
CA GLU A 24 -20.61 11.70 -2.89
C GLU A 24 -19.09 11.84 -2.71
N GLY A 25 -18.57 12.89 -2.06
CA GLY A 25 -17.12 13.07 -1.98
C GLY A 25 -16.60 14.35 -1.33
N VAL A 26 -15.27 14.48 -1.32
CA VAL A 26 -14.51 15.62 -0.81
C VAL A 26 -13.29 15.89 -1.71
N GLY A 27 -13.26 17.04 -2.38
CA GLY A 27 -12.19 17.41 -3.30
C GLY A 27 -12.03 16.39 -4.43
N ILE A 28 -10.86 15.74 -4.51
CA ILE A 28 -10.58 14.70 -5.52
C ILE A 28 -11.04 13.29 -5.09
N PHE A 29 -11.55 13.11 -3.87
CA PHE A 29 -11.90 11.79 -3.32
C PHE A 29 -13.41 11.54 -3.40
N GLN A 30 -13.81 10.50 -4.13
CA GLN A 30 -15.20 10.07 -4.26
C GLN A 30 -15.47 8.81 -3.40
N LEU A 31 -16.68 8.69 -2.88
CA LEU A 31 -17.12 7.46 -2.23
C LEU A 31 -17.32 6.35 -3.27
N GLY A 32 -17.05 5.11 -2.87
CA GLY A 32 -17.07 3.95 -3.76
C GLY A 32 -15.77 3.73 -4.56
N ASP A 33 -14.88 4.71 -4.63
CA ASP A 33 -13.58 4.53 -5.29
C ASP A 33 -12.69 3.54 -4.56
N ASN A 34 -11.95 2.73 -5.32
CA ASN A 34 -11.13 1.66 -4.74
C ASN A 34 -9.79 2.18 -4.19
N LEU A 35 -9.27 1.49 -3.17
CA LEU A 35 -8.05 1.84 -2.42
C LEU A 35 -6.82 2.04 -3.32
N TRP A 36 -6.69 1.26 -4.39
CA TRP A 36 -5.60 1.41 -5.37
C TRP A 36 -5.72 2.73 -6.15
N HIS A 37 -6.93 3.09 -6.58
CA HIS A 37 -7.18 4.36 -7.27
C HIS A 37 -6.97 5.56 -6.34
N VAL A 38 -7.55 5.53 -5.13
CA VAL A 38 -7.40 6.61 -4.13
C VAL A 38 -5.93 6.86 -3.79
N LEU A 39 -5.13 5.80 -3.61
CA LEU A 39 -3.71 5.96 -3.37
C LEU A 39 -2.92 6.40 -4.60
N GLU A 40 -3.37 6.12 -5.84
CA GLU A 40 -2.73 6.70 -7.03
C GLU A 40 -3.10 8.19 -7.24
N LEU A 41 -4.30 8.62 -6.85
CA LEU A 41 -4.67 10.04 -6.77
C LEU A 41 -3.76 10.78 -5.78
N ILE A 42 -3.59 10.26 -4.56
CA ILE A 42 -2.65 10.80 -3.56
C ILE A 42 -1.21 10.84 -4.11
N ARG A 43 -0.76 9.77 -4.78
CA ARG A 43 0.59 9.64 -5.35
C ARG A 43 0.86 10.53 -6.57
N THR A 44 -0.18 11.03 -7.23
CA THR A 44 -0.06 12.03 -8.31
C THR A 44 -0.14 13.44 -7.74
N HIS A 45 -0.98 13.67 -6.72
CA HIS A 45 -1.11 14.93 -5.98
C HIS A 45 -0.08 15.11 -4.83
N LYS A 46 1.18 14.67 -5.02
CA LYS A 46 2.22 14.67 -3.96
C LYS A 46 2.46 16.03 -3.28
N THR A 47 2.25 17.13 -3.98
CA THR A 47 2.44 18.50 -3.46
C THR A 47 1.32 18.98 -2.55
N GLU A 48 0.13 18.39 -2.71
CA GLU A 48 -1.08 18.67 -1.92
C GLU A 48 -1.17 17.72 -0.70
N TYR A 49 -0.73 16.48 -0.88
CA TYR A 49 -0.66 15.45 0.15
C TYR A 49 0.78 15.01 0.46
N PRO A 50 1.64 15.90 1.01
CA PRO A 50 3.06 15.61 1.29
C PRO A 50 3.29 14.71 2.51
N LYS A 51 2.22 14.38 3.25
CA LYS A 51 2.22 13.40 4.35
C LYS A 51 1.00 12.49 4.17
N VAL A 52 1.26 11.19 4.27
CA VAL A 52 0.27 10.13 4.07
C VAL A 52 0.64 9.02 5.03
N GLU A 53 -0.25 8.68 5.96
CA GLU A 53 -0.10 7.54 6.86
C GLU A 53 -1.16 6.51 6.49
N VAL A 54 -0.75 5.30 6.12
CA VAL A 54 -1.67 4.20 5.78
C VAL A 54 -1.61 3.17 6.89
N LEU A 55 -2.73 2.95 7.56
CA LEU A 55 -2.88 2.07 8.71
C LEU A 55 -3.80 0.90 8.39
N TRP A 56 -3.48 -0.26 8.95
CA TRP A 56 -4.27 -1.49 8.92
C TRP A 56 -3.89 -2.32 10.16
N ASP A 57 -4.62 -3.40 10.46
CA ASP A 57 -4.24 -4.33 11.52
C ASP A 57 -3.18 -5.34 11.01
N GLU A 58 -2.00 -5.34 11.61
CA GLU A 58 -0.89 -6.25 11.26
C GLU A 58 -1.13 -7.71 11.64
N GLU A 59 -2.02 -8.01 12.60
CA GLU A 59 -2.36 -9.40 12.98
C GLU A 59 -3.32 -10.07 11.98
N SER A 60 -4.19 -9.29 11.32
CA SER A 60 -5.16 -9.80 10.33
C SER A 60 -5.33 -8.93 9.07
N PRO A 61 -4.25 -8.57 8.34
CA PRO A 61 -4.31 -7.60 7.24
C PRO A 61 -5.23 -8.03 6.08
N ASN A 62 -5.48 -9.33 5.90
CA ASN A 62 -6.44 -9.87 4.93
C ASN A 62 -7.92 -9.60 5.30
N LYS A 63 -8.21 -9.34 6.58
CA LYS A 63 -9.55 -9.12 7.16
C LYS A 63 -9.73 -7.70 7.73
N SER A 64 -8.65 -6.95 7.90
CA SER A 64 -8.65 -5.62 8.50
C SER A 64 -9.33 -4.53 7.65
N ALA A 65 -9.71 -3.44 8.30
CA ALA A 65 -10.00 -2.16 7.64
C ALA A 65 -8.68 -1.50 7.20
N VAL A 66 -8.73 -0.66 6.16
CA VAL A 66 -7.61 0.23 5.81
C VAL A 66 -8.02 1.67 6.07
N VAL A 67 -7.14 2.44 6.71
CA VAL A 67 -7.34 3.86 7.02
C VAL A 67 -6.19 4.66 6.42
N ILE A 68 -6.49 5.75 5.74
CA ILE A 68 -5.49 6.70 5.24
C ILE A 68 -5.67 8.01 5.99
N HIS A 69 -4.65 8.45 6.72
CA HIS A 69 -4.60 9.79 7.30
C HIS A 69 -3.79 10.72 6.39
N LEU A 70 -4.41 11.86 6.09
CA LEU A 70 -3.88 13.02 5.38
C LEU A 70 -4.00 14.24 6.33
N PRO A 71 -3.32 15.38 6.08
CA PRO A 71 -3.24 16.48 7.06
C PRO A 71 -4.57 17.04 7.59
N HIS A 72 -5.66 16.90 6.83
CA HIS A 72 -7.01 17.32 7.21
C HIS A 72 -8.10 16.28 6.92
N LEU A 73 -7.76 15.13 6.33
CA LEU A 73 -8.71 14.12 5.87
C LEU A 73 -8.32 12.74 6.39
N THR A 74 -9.30 11.97 6.84
CA THR A 74 -9.18 10.54 7.13
C THR A 74 -10.09 9.77 6.17
N LEU A 75 -9.50 8.93 5.32
CA LEU A 75 -10.21 8.11 4.34
C LEU A 75 -10.32 6.68 4.90
N TYR A 76 -11.52 6.13 4.95
CA TYR A 76 -11.78 4.84 5.60
C TYR A 76 -12.39 3.81 4.63
N PHE A 77 -11.73 2.65 4.58
CA PHE A 77 -12.08 1.49 3.77
C PHE A 77 -12.49 0.36 4.73
N PRO A 78 -13.77 -0.04 4.77
CA PRO A 78 -14.25 -1.05 5.72
C PRO A 78 -13.64 -2.44 5.44
N PRO A 79 -13.61 -3.32 6.46
CA PRO A 79 -13.08 -4.68 6.30
C PRO A 79 -13.97 -5.49 5.36
N SER A 80 -13.44 -5.92 4.21
CA SER A 80 -14.18 -6.76 3.25
C SER A 80 -13.26 -7.75 2.51
N PRO A 81 -13.67 -9.03 2.36
CA PRO A 81 -12.92 -10.03 1.61
C PRO A 81 -13.05 -9.89 0.08
N LEU A 82 -13.94 -9.01 -0.41
CA LEU A 82 -14.17 -8.78 -1.84
C LEU A 82 -13.67 -7.41 -2.29
N TYR A 83 -13.93 -6.38 -1.50
CA TYR A 83 -13.78 -4.98 -1.92
C TYR A 83 -12.83 -4.21 -1.00
N GLN A 84 -12.24 -3.16 -1.53
CA GLN A 84 -11.53 -2.13 -0.76
C GLN A 84 -11.99 -0.78 -1.31
N ILE A 85 -13.23 -0.40 -1.00
CA ILE A 85 -13.86 0.84 -1.48
C ILE A 85 -13.90 1.91 -0.38
N LEU A 86 -13.79 3.18 -0.77
CA LEU A 86 -13.83 4.31 0.15
C LEU A 86 -15.28 4.54 0.59
N SER A 87 -15.61 4.20 1.84
CA SER A 87 -17.00 4.28 2.34
C SER A 87 -17.25 5.48 3.26
N ILE A 88 -16.21 6.02 3.89
CA ILE A 88 -16.31 7.19 4.76
C ILE A 88 -15.11 8.12 4.53
N ILE A 89 -15.38 9.42 4.39
CA ILE A 89 -14.38 10.49 4.39
C ILE A 89 -14.64 11.39 5.61
N SER A 90 -13.66 11.53 6.50
CA SER A 90 -13.75 12.42 7.66
C SER A 90 -12.82 13.62 7.54
N ILE A 91 -13.35 14.83 7.65
CA ILE A 91 -12.61 16.10 7.61
C ILE A 91 -12.38 16.58 9.04
N SER A 92 -11.12 16.85 9.43
CA SER A 92 -10.80 17.47 10.72
C SER A 92 -10.68 18.98 10.55
N ILE A 93 -11.54 19.76 11.23
CA ILE A 93 -11.53 21.22 11.14
C ILE A 93 -10.61 21.79 12.24
N PRO A 94 -9.54 22.53 11.89
CA PRO A 94 -8.67 23.13 12.90
C PRO A 94 -9.41 24.15 13.78
N HIS A 95 -9.30 24.02 15.09
CA HIS A 95 -9.80 25.05 16.02
C HIS A 95 -9.02 26.36 15.84
N SER A 96 -9.71 27.49 15.99
CA SER A 96 -9.18 28.85 15.74
C SER A 96 -7.97 29.29 16.59
N GLY A 97 -7.47 28.44 17.51
CA GLY A 97 -6.21 28.64 18.25
C GLY A 97 -4.98 27.96 17.62
N SER A 98 -5.16 27.06 16.63
CA SER A 98 -4.06 26.35 15.98
C SER A 98 -3.29 27.28 15.04
N ARG A 99 -2.01 27.52 15.34
CA ARG A 99 -1.20 28.59 14.70
C ARG A 99 -0.58 28.20 13.33
N SER A 100 -1.04 27.12 12.69
CA SER A 100 -0.30 26.49 11.58
C SER A 100 -1.12 25.86 10.44
N THR A 101 -2.46 25.81 10.54
CA THR A 101 -3.30 25.07 9.57
C THR A 101 -4.49 25.91 9.14
N ASN A 102 -4.38 26.56 7.98
CA ASN A 102 -5.55 27.07 7.27
C ASN A 102 -6.22 25.91 6.53
N LEU A 103 -7.54 25.87 6.56
CA LEU A 103 -8.37 24.96 5.77
C LEU A 103 -9.59 25.75 5.30
N GLU A 104 -9.88 25.70 4.01
CA GLU A 104 -11.13 26.21 3.44
C GLU A 104 -11.99 25.04 2.96
N LEU A 105 -13.29 25.12 3.25
CA LEU A 105 -14.28 24.13 2.83
C LEU A 105 -15.37 24.87 2.06
N THR A 106 -15.72 24.38 0.88
CA THR A 106 -16.86 24.87 0.09
C THR A 106 -17.99 23.86 0.05
N TYR A 107 -19.18 24.35 -0.26
CA TYR A 107 -20.38 23.57 -0.55
C TYR A 107 -21.17 24.34 -1.62
N GLU A 108 -21.49 23.68 -2.74
CA GLU A 108 -22.08 24.29 -3.94
C GLU A 108 -21.25 25.49 -4.45
N THR A 109 -21.72 26.72 -4.21
CA THR A 109 -21.05 27.98 -4.59
C THR A 109 -20.69 28.84 -3.38
N GLN A 110 -20.75 28.27 -2.17
CA GLN A 110 -20.63 28.98 -0.91
C GLN A 110 -19.49 28.41 -0.06
N VAL A 111 -18.76 29.30 0.63
CA VAL A 111 -17.81 28.86 1.68
C VAL A 111 -18.63 28.26 2.83
N LEU A 112 -18.30 27.02 3.20
CA LEU A 112 -18.84 26.29 4.34
C LEU A 112 -18.03 26.58 5.61
N SER A 113 -16.69 26.65 5.51
CA SER A 113 -15.78 26.97 6.63
C SER A 113 -14.48 27.60 6.11
N SER A 114 -13.90 28.56 6.84
CA SER A 114 -12.53 29.05 6.59
C SER A 114 -11.91 29.66 7.86
N THR A 115 -10.60 29.95 7.86
CA THR A 115 -9.85 30.46 9.02
C THR A 115 -10.46 31.69 9.70
N HIS A 116 -11.17 32.54 8.95
CA HIS A 116 -11.81 33.75 9.48
C HIS A 116 -13.32 33.60 9.72
N MET A 117 -13.90 32.46 9.34
CA MET A 117 -15.34 32.25 9.33
C MET A 117 -15.63 30.77 9.65
N PRO A 118 -15.74 30.39 10.93
CA PRO A 118 -15.91 28.99 11.34
C PRO A 118 -17.28 28.42 10.95
N LEU A 119 -17.38 27.09 11.00
CA LEU A 119 -18.63 26.36 10.81
C LEU A 119 -19.36 26.17 12.15
N THR A 120 -20.42 26.96 12.39
CA THR A 120 -21.30 26.83 13.56
C THR A 120 -22.61 26.11 13.23
N ARG A 121 -23.31 25.57 14.23
CA ARG A 121 -24.66 24.97 14.10
C ARG A 121 -25.61 25.89 13.32
N ALA A 122 -25.61 27.19 13.63
CA ALA A 122 -26.44 28.17 12.94
C ALA A 122 -26.02 28.46 11.49
N ARG A 123 -24.79 28.12 11.08
CA ARG A 123 -24.37 28.18 9.67
C ARG A 123 -24.77 26.92 8.91
N VAL A 124 -24.58 25.73 9.50
CA VAL A 124 -25.04 24.45 8.92
C VAL A 124 -26.53 24.55 8.55
N GLY A 125 -27.39 24.93 9.50
CA GLY A 125 -28.83 25.07 9.26
C GLY A 125 -29.25 26.25 8.36
N ARG A 126 -28.33 27.15 7.98
CA ARG A 126 -28.56 28.21 6.98
C ARG A 126 -28.17 27.80 5.56
N LEU A 127 -27.18 26.90 5.42
CA LEU A 127 -26.69 26.43 4.13
C LEU A 127 -27.38 25.14 3.69
N MET A 128 -27.45 24.14 4.58
CA MET A 128 -28.04 22.81 4.32
C MET A 128 -29.56 22.77 4.61
N GLY A 129 -30.10 23.79 5.28
CA GLY A 129 -31.50 23.82 5.70
C GLY A 129 -31.80 22.86 6.88
N PRO A 130 -32.86 22.03 6.83
CA PRO A 130 -33.27 21.21 7.96
C PRO A 130 -32.29 20.03 8.20
N THR A 131 -31.73 19.98 9.41
CA THR A 131 -30.86 18.88 9.87
C THR A 131 -31.46 18.14 11.05
N PHE A 132 -31.23 16.83 11.13
CA PHE A 132 -31.60 16.03 12.29
C PHE A 132 -30.55 16.23 13.41
N ILE A 133 -31.00 16.28 14.66
CA ILE A 133 -30.12 16.51 15.82
C ILE A 133 -30.03 15.22 16.64
N SER A 134 -28.80 14.83 16.99
CA SER A 134 -28.51 13.76 17.95
C SER A 134 -29.26 13.97 19.28
N LYS A 135 -29.61 12.88 19.96
CA LYS A 135 -30.23 12.91 21.30
C LYS A 135 -29.36 13.64 22.33
N SER A 136 -28.04 13.65 22.13
CA SER A 136 -27.06 14.33 22.97
C SER A 136 -26.78 15.78 22.54
N GLY A 137 -27.35 16.25 21.42
CA GLY A 137 -27.11 17.59 20.84
C GLY A 137 -25.75 17.78 20.15
N ASP A 138 -24.77 16.95 20.48
CA ASP A 138 -23.38 16.89 19.98
C ASP A 138 -23.20 16.71 18.47
N LYS A 139 -24.22 16.20 17.76
CA LYS A 139 -24.13 15.85 16.34
C LYS A 139 -25.36 16.32 15.55
N LEU A 140 -25.11 16.74 14.31
CA LEU A 140 -26.11 17.08 13.29
C LEU A 140 -25.98 16.12 12.10
N ASP A 141 -27.10 15.66 11.56
CA ASP A 141 -27.14 14.86 10.33
C ASP A 141 -27.94 15.56 9.22
N PHE A 142 -27.40 15.49 8.01
CA PHE A 142 -28.04 15.81 6.74
C PHE A 142 -27.77 14.63 5.77
N PRO A 143 -28.60 14.38 4.73
CA PRO A 143 -28.38 13.24 3.83
C PRO A 143 -26.96 13.19 3.26
N GLY A 144 -26.21 12.13 3.62
CA GLY A 144 -24.84 11.89 3.19
C GLY A 144 -23.74 12.71 3.90
N ILE A 145 -24.07 13.48 4.95
CA ILE A 145 -23.09 14.26 5.73
C ILE A 145 -23.49 14.43 7.20
N THR A 146 -22.59 14.04 8.09
CA THR A 146 -22.65 14.29 9.53
C THR A 146 -21.74 15.47 9.88
N PHE A 147 -22.18 16.33 10.80
CA PHE A 147 -21.35 17.32 11.47
C PHE A 147 -21.26 16.97 12.95
N ASN A 148 -20.04 16.77 13.45
CA ASN A 148 -19.75 16.55 14.86
C ASN A 148 -19.35 17.89 15.50
N LEU A 149 -19.93 18.23 16.64
CA LEU A 149 -19.75 19.51 17.32
C LEU A 149 -19.05 19.31 18.66
N ASN A 150 -18.30 20.33 19.09
CA ASN A 150 -17.96 20.47 20.50
C ASN A 150 -19.15 21.19 21.19
N PRO A 151 -20.01 20.51 21.98
CA PRO A 151 -21.06 21.20 22.72
C PRO A 151 -20.44 22.11 23.79
N SER A 152 -21.00 23.30 23.98
CA SER A 152 -20.54 24.26 24.99
C SER A 152 -20.83 23.77 26.43
N THR A 153 -19.94 22.97 27.02
CA THR A 153 -20.11 22.42 28.37
C THR A 153 -19.85 23.46 29.47
N SER A 154 -20.83 24.34 29.73
CA SER A 154 -20.80 25.26 30.88
C SER A 154 -22.18 25.49 31.49
N LEU A 155 -22.62 24.57 32.36
CA LEU A 155 -23.56 24.94 33.43
C LEU A 155 -22.81 25.85 34.43
N GLY A 156 -22.76 27.16 34.15
CA GLY A 156 -22.15 28.12 35.07
C GLY A 156 -21.82 29.50 34.47
N ASP A 157 -21.22 29.54 33.28
CA ASP A 157 -20.74 30.81 32.70
C ASP A 157 -21.86 31.59 32.01
N THR A 158 -21.98 32.86 32.40
CA THR A 158 -23.03 33.79 31.93
C THR A 158 -22.80 34.33 30.51
N ASP A 159 -21.58 34.18 29.98
CA ASP A 159 -21.19 34.56 28.63
C ASP A 159 -21.24 33.38 27.62
N SER A 160 -21.77 32.23 28.02
CA SER A 160 -21.83 31.05 27.14
C SER A 160 -22.88 31.26 26.03
N PHE A 161 -22.39 31.50 24.80
CA PHE A 161 -23.22 31.65 23.62
C PHE A 161 -24.09 30.40 23.42
N GLY A 162 -25.41 30.59 23.25
CA GLY A 162 -26.34 29.47 23.16
C GLY A 162 -26.09 28.55 21.95
N PRO A 163 -26.73 27.37 21.87
CA PRO A 163 -26.37 26.25 20.97
C PRO A 163 -26.33 26.54 19.46
N ARG A 164 -26.69 27.75 19.03
CA ARG A 164 -26.50 28.25 17.67
C ARG A 164 -25.03 28.45 17.30
N GLU A 165 -24.19 28.80 18.28
CA GLU A 165 -22.77 29.07 18.06
C GLU A 165 -21.86 27.86 18.37
N ASP A 166 -22.44 26.68 18.68
CA ASP A 166 -21.68 25.42 18.77
C ASP A 166 -20.86 25.21 17.50
N ILE A 167 -19.55 24.97 17.66
CA ILE A 167 -18.60 24.86 16.54
C ILE A 167 -18.46 23.39 16.13
N VAL A 168 -18.54 23.14 14.82
CA VAL A 168 -18.24 21.84 14.20
C VAL A 168 -16.73 21.60 14.27
N ASN A 169 -16.33 20.48 14.89
CA ASN A 169 -14.93 20.06 15.01
C ASN A 169 -14.52 19.12 13.86
N ASN A 170 -15.47 18.36 13.31
CA ASN A 170 -15.24 17.32 12.33
C ASN A 170 -16.51 17.12 11.48
N ILE A 171 -16.30 16.81 10.20
CA ILE A 171 -17.35 16.44 9.26
C ILE A 171 -17.11 14.99 8.85
N THR A 172 -18.17 14.20 8.68
CA THR A 172 -18.10 12.84 8.15
C THR A 172 -19.03 12.72 6.94
N ILE A 173 -18.47 12.45 5.77
CA ILE A 173 -19.17 12.21 4.50
C ILE A 173 -19.23 10.69 4.32
N GLN A 174 -20.43 10.20 4.02
CA GLN A 174 -20.79 8.77 3.92
C GLN A 174 -21.95 8.66 2.91
N PRO A 175 -22.23 7.48 2.30
CA PRO A 175 -23.35 7.35 1.36
C PRO A 175 -24.70 7.72 2.01
N ARG A 176 -25.69 8.09 1.18
CA ARG A 176 -27.07 8.33 1.65
C ARG A 176 -27.72 6.97 2.01
N GLN A 177 -28.78 6.99 2.82
CA GLN A 177 -29.35 5.76 3.40
C GLN A 177 -29.92 4.78 2.35
N ASP A 178 -30.28 5.29 1.18
CA ASP A 178 -30.85 4.53 0.06
C ASP A 178 -29.82 4.27 -1.07
N GLU A 179 -28.54 4.60 -0.86
CA GLU A 179 -27.47 4.52 -1.86
C GLU A 179 -26.39 3.49 -1.48
N GLU A 180 -26.28 2.41 -2.25
CA GLU A 180 -25.19 1.43 -2.10
C GLU A 180 -24.03 1.72 -3.06
N LEU A 181 -22.80 1.68 -2.53
CA LEU A 181 -21.57 2.02 -3.26
C LEU A 181 -21.16 0.89 -4.22
N GLN A 182 -21.50 1.04 -5.50
CA GLN A 182 -21.22 0.03 -6.53
C GLN A 182 -19.74 0.03 -6.96
N PRO A 183 -19.04 -1.12 -6.90
CA PRO A 183 -17.65 -1.23 -7.34
C PRO A 183 -17.56 -1.36 -8.87
N LYS A 184 -16.47 -0.86 -9.47
CA LYS A 184 -16.18 -0.90 -10.92
C LYS A 184 -15.98 -2.33 -11.49
N LEU A 185 -16.00 -3.35 -10.63
CA LEU A 185 -16.03 -4.78 -10.93
C LEU A 185 -16.73 -5.43 -9.72
N ILE A 186 -17.87 -6.08 -9.96
CA ILE A 186 -18.72 -6.64 -8.89
C ILE A 186 -18.22 -8.02 -8.47
N SER A 187 -17.89 -8.91 -9.42
CA SER A 187 -17.38 -10.24 -9.07
C SER A 187 -16.44 -10.82 -10.12
N CYS A 188 -15.57 -11.73 -9.69
CA CYS A 188 -14.75 -12.58 -10.54
C CYS A 188 -14.89 -14.05 -10.12
N VAL A 189 -15.81 -14.78 -10.73
CA VAL A 189 -16.04 -16.20 -10.44
C VAL A 189 -15.01 -17.06 -11.18
N ILE A 190 -14.12 -17.71 -10.43
CA ILE A 190 -13.06 -18.57 -10.96
C ILE A 190 -13.60 -19.98 -11.23
N GLN A 191 -13.26 -20.53 -12.40
CA GLN A 191 -13.55 -21.91 -12.81
C GLN A 191 -12.21 -22.61 -13.15
N PRO A 192 -11.65 -23.42 -12.24
CA PRO A 192 -10.39 -24.14 -12.46
C PRO A 192 -10.36 -24.93 -13.78
N SER A 193 -9.17 -25.04 -14.38
CA SER A 193 -8.93 -25.72 -15.66
C SER A 193 -9.71 -25.12 -16.87
N LYS A 194 -10.40 -23.99 -16.68
CA LYS A 194 -11.27 -23.35 -17.71
C LYS A 194 -11.09 -21.84 -17.84
N GLY A 195 -11.08 -21.06 -16.76
CA GLY A 195 -10.97 -19.60 -16.81
C GLY A 195 -11.76 -18.86 -15.71
N ILE A 196 -12.32 -17.70 -16.05
CA ILE A 196 -13.07 -16.84 -15.11
C ILE A 196 -14.39 -16.33 -15.72
N THR A 197 -15.26 -15.79 -14.88
CA THR A 197 -16.44 -15.03 -15.31
C THR A 197 -16.51 -13.75 -14.49
N LEU A 198 -16.41 -12.60 -15.15
CA LEU A 198 -16.49 -11.28 -14.54
C LEU A 198 -17.94 -10.77 -14.59
N ALA A 199 -18.32 -9.92 -13.63
CA ALA A 199 -19.53 -9.10 -13.72
C ALA A 199 -19.14 -7.63 -13.47
N LEU A 200 -19.33 -6.76 -14.45
CA LEU A 200 -19.05 -5.32 -14.34
C LEU A 200 -20.25 -4.54 -13.80
N ASP A 201 -21.45 -4.95 -14.20
CA ASP A 201 -22.76 -4.52 -13.69
C ASP A 201 -23.74 -5.72 -13.74
N GLU A 202 -25.04 -5.50 -13.55
CA GLU A 202 -26.05 -6.57 -13.51
C GLU A 202 -26.30 -7.25 -14.88
N ASP A 203 -26.08 -6.53 -16.00
CA ASP A 203 -26.29 -7.03 -17.36
C ASP A 203 -24.98 -7.52 -18.01
N ASN A 204 -23.86 -6.85 -17.72
CA ASN A 204 -22.55 -7.11 -18.35
C ASN A 204 -21.74 -8.20 -17.62
N VAL A 205 -22.12 -9.46 -17.88
CA VAL A 205 -21.42 -10.67 -17.42
C VAL A 205 -20.50 -11.22 -18.53
N LEU A 206 -19.20 -11.28 -18.26
CA LEU A 206 -18.13 -11.55 -19.25
C LEU A 206 -17.40 -12.88 -18.95
N PRO A 207 -17.65 -13.96 -19.70
CA PRO A 207 -16.94 -15.23 -19.55
C PRO A 207 -15.61 -15.23 -20.31
N ILE A 208 -14.48 -15.31 -19.60
CA ILE A 208 -13.13 -15.36 -20.17
C ILE A 208 -12.59 -16.79 -20.05
N ILE A 209 -12.47 -17.49 -21.18
CA ILE A 209 -12.18 -18.92 -21.27
C ILE A 209 -10.78 -19.15 -21.87
N ILE A 210 -9.99 -19.95 -21.18
CA ILE A 210 -8.59 -20.25 -21.54
C ILE A 210 -8.53 -21.14 -22.79
N GLY A 211 -7.80 -20.65 -23.79
CA GLY A 211 -7.68 -21.23 -25.13
C GLY A 211 -8.82 -20.87 -26.10
N GLU A 212 -9.79 -20.06 -25.69
CA GLU A 212 -10.96 -19.68 -26.50
C GLU A 212 -11.10 -18.16 -26.64
N THR A 213 -11.09 -17.41 -25.53
CA THR A 213 -11.16 -15.94 -25.55
C THR A 213 -9.90 -15.34 -26.16
N THR A 214 -10.08 -14.40 -27.08
CA THR A 214 -8.98 -13.70 -27.76
C THR A 214 -8.63 -12.39 -27.07
N SER A 215 -7.44 -11.90 -27.39
CA SER A 215 -6.96 -10.56 -27.06
C SER A 215 -7.75 -9.43 -27.73
N GLN A 216 -8.49 -9.71 -28.81
CA GLN A 216 -9.43 -8.74 -29.37
C GLN A 216 -10.69 -8.65 -28.52
N ASP A 217 -11.24 -9.78 -28.06
CA ASP A 217 -12.41 -9.81 -27.18
C ASP A 217 -12.11 -9.06 -25.87
N LEU A 218 -10.95 -9.33 -25.25
CA LEU A 218 -10.50 -8.56 -24.08
C LEU A 218 -10.40 -7.05 -24.34
N MET A 219 -10.04 -6.61 -25.56
CA MET A 219 -10.00 -5.18 -25.90
C MET A 219 -11.39 -4.56 -26.11
N LEU A 220 -12.39 -5.35 -26.47
CA LEU A 220 -13.78 -4.91 -26.60
C LEU A 220 -14.46 -4.87 -25.22
N ASP A 221 -14.22 -5.90 -24.41
CA ASP A 221 -14.92 -6.14 -23.14
C ASP A 221 -14.31 -5.35 -21.95
N LEU A 222 -12.98 -5.27 -21.87
CA LEU A 222 -12.24 -4.62 -20.76
C LEU A 222 -11.45 -3.37 -21.19
N GLY A 223 -11.50 -3.02 -22.47
CA GLY A 223 -10.71 -1.93 -23.05
C GLY A 223 -9.22 -2.25 -23.19
N SER A 224 -8.39 -1.22 -23.35
CA SER A 224 -6.93 -1.40 -23.44
C SER A 224 -6.31 -1.71 -22.07
N PRO A 225 -5.41 -2.71 -21.94
CA PRO A 225 -4.69 -2.93 -20.68
C PRO A 225 -3.73 -1.77 -20.40
N LEU A 226 -3.53 -1.48 -19.11
CA LEU A 226 -2.71 -0.36 -18.64
C LEU A 226 -1.21 -0.59 -18.83
N ARG A 227 -0.76 -1.85 -18.90
CA ARG A 227 0.61 -2.22 -19.30
C ARG A 227 0.60 -3.52 -20.10
N LYS A 228 1.59 -3.67 -20.97
CA LYS A 228 1.90 -4.92 -21.68
C LYS A 228 3.36 -5.28 -21.44
N PHE A 229 3.67 -6.56 -21.27
CA PHE A 229 5.03 -7.06 -21.04
C PHE A 229 5.25 -8.36 -21.82
N TRP A 230 6.31 -8.44 -22.62
CA TRP A 230 6.62 -9.62 -23.43
C TRP A 230 7.47 -10.61 -22.64
N LYS A 231 7.19 -11.91 -22.80
CA LYS A 231 7.96 -12.99 -22.20
C LYS A 231 9.26 -13.20 -22.97
N GLU A 232 10.24 -12.33 -22.72
CA GLU A 232 11.54 -12.33 -23.41
C GLU A 232 12.54 -13.39 -22.89
N ASP A 233 12.31 -13.95 -21.69
CA ASP A 233 13.31 -14.79 -21.01
C ASP A 233 12.77 -16.14 -20.48
N ASP A 234 12.75 -17.16 -21.35
CA ASP A 234 12.48 -18.54 -20.92
C ASP A 234 13.71 -19.26 -20.32
N ARG A 235 14.82 -18.59 -19.96
CA ARG A 235 16.02 -19.30 -19.46
C ARG A 235 15.72 -20.13 -18.20
N LEU A 236 14.82 -19.66 -17.34
CA LEU A 236 14.34 -20.40 -16.16
C LEU A 236 13.56 -21.66 -16.56
N GLU A 237 12.60 -21.54 -17.47
CA GLU A 237 11.78 -22.66 -17.99
C GLU A 237 12.66 -23.70 -18.72
N LYS A 238 13.68 -23.24 -19.45
CA LYS A 238 14.70 -24.06 -20.11
C LYS A 238 15.66 -24.76 -19.12
N MET A 239 15.82 -24.26 -17.89
CA MET A 239 16.58 -24.92 -16.82
C MET A 239 15.74 -25.92 -16.02
N TRP A 240 14.43 -25.71 -15.89
CA TRP A 240 13.50 -26.59 -15.15
C TRP A 240 12.82 -27.67 -16.02
N GLY A 241 13.21 -27.80 -17.30
CA GLY A 241 12.73 -28.88 -18.18
C GLY A 241 11.43 -28.58 -18.95
N GLY A 242 10.97 -27.33 -18.98
CA GLY A 242 9.77 -26.92 -19.71
C GLY A 242 9.88 -27.13 -21.22
N SER A 243 8.77 -27.56 -21.85
CA SER A 243 8.71 -27.79 -23.30
C SER A 243 8.63 -26.47 -24.08
N LYS A 244 9.55 -26.28 -25.04
CA LYS A 244 9.76 -25.05 -25.85
C LYS A 244 8.58 -24.49 -26.66
N ALA A 245 7.37 -25.07 -26.59
CA ALA A 245 6.39 -24.96 -27.67
C ALA A 245 5.24 -23.95 -27.45
N SER A 246 4.82 -23.68 -26.21
CA SER A 246 3.52 -23.06 -25.91
C SER A 246 3.54 -21.59 -25.49
N THR A 247 4.68 -21.07 -24.99
CA THR A 247 4.76 -19.71 -24.41
C THR A 247 5.81 -18.80 -25.06
N ASP A 248 6.49 -19.25 -26.12
CA ASP A 248 7.41 -18.43 -26.92
C ASP A 248 6.61 -17.32 -27.65
N GLY A 249 7.07 -16.07 -27.53
CA GLY A 249 6.35 -14.89 -28.02
C GLY A 249 5.09 -14.50 -27.25
N ALA A 250 4.84 -15.06 -26.05
CA ALA A 250 3.68 -14.70 -25.23
C ALA A 250 3.81 -13.29 -24.60
N CYS A 251 2.67 -12.65 -24.31
CA CYS A 251 2.59 -11.29 -23.77
C CYS A 251 1.62 -11.22 -22.59
N PHE A 252 2.11 -10.75 -21.44
CA PHE A 252 1.24 -10.37 -20.31
C PHE A 252 0.56 -9.04 -20.60
N TRP A 253 -0.75 -8.98 -20.36
CA TRP A 253 -1.59 -7.79 -20.42
C TRP A 253 -2.11 -7.50 -19.01
N ASN A 254 -1.73 -6.34 -18.46
CA ASN A 254 -1.97 -5.99 -17.06
C ASN A 254 -3.17 -5.02 -16.96
N TYR A 255 -4.19 -5.40 -16.20
CA TYR A 255 -5.36 -4.57 -15.88
C TYR A 255 -5.35 -4.25 -14.38
N PHE A 256 -4.42 -3.37 -13.97
CA PHE A 256 -4.23 -3.01 -12.56
C PHE A 256 -5.52 -2.53 -11.87
N GLN A 257 -6.40 -1.84 -12.61
CA GLN A 257 -7.67 -1.32 -12.10
C GLN A 257 -8.69 -2.41 -11.72
N TYR A 258 -8.55 -3.63 -12.26
CA TYR A 258 -9.41 -4.78 -11.98
C TYR A 258 -8.71 -5.85 -11.12
N GLY A 259 -7.42 -5.71 -10.86
CA GLY A 259 -6.62 -6.74 -10.17
C GLY A 259 -6.37 -7.99 -11.03
N LEU A 260 -6.28 -7.84 -12.36
CA LEU A 260 -6.17 -8.95 -13.30
C LEU A 260 -4.93 -8.85 -14.18
N ASP A 261 -4.29 -9.99 -14.46
CA ASP A 261 -3.37 -10.16 -15.58
C ASP A 261 -3.82 -11.29 -16.50
N PHE A 262 -3.68 -11.10 -17.81
CA PHE A 262 -3.87 -12.16 -18.80
C PHE A 262 -2.56 -12.44 -19.52
N LEU A 263 -2.13 -13.69 -19.57
CA LEU A 263 -1.07 -14.12 -20.47
C LEU A 263 -1.70 -14.49 -21.81
N ILE A 264 -1.32 -13.75 -22.86
CA ILE A 264 -1.78 -13.94 -24.22
C ILE A 264 -0.71 -14.71 -25.01
N SER A 265 -1.11 -15.73 -25.78
CA SER A 265 -0.22 -16.45 -26.69
C SER A 265 0.20 -15.58 -27.89
N LYS A 266 1.26 -15.98 -28.60
CA LYS A 266 1.66 -15.39 -29.89
C LYS A 266 0.52 -15.36 -30.92
N ASP A 267 -0.42 -16.32 -30.82
CA ASP A 267 -1.56 -16.50 -31.73
C ASP A 267 -2.79 -15.69 -31.28
N GLY A 268 -2.67 -14.93 -30.18
CA GLY A 268 -3.66 -13.96 -29.72
C GLY A 268 -4.69 -14.46 -28.71
N PHE A 269 -4.55 -15.67 -28.15
CA PHE A 269 -5.51 -16.28 -27.21
C PHE A 269 -5.07 -16.17 -25.75
N VAL A 270 -6.02 -16.08 -24.82
CA VAL A 270 -5.75 -16.15 -23.37
C VAL A 270 -5.29 -17.57 -23.00
N ILE A 271 -4.09 -17.71 -22.42
CA ILE A 271 -3.52 -19.01 -22.00
C ILE A 271 -3.31 -19.14 -20.49
N LYS A 272 -3.19 -18.04 -19.74
CA LYS A 272 -3.19 -18.02 -18.26
C LYS A 272 -3.85 -16.74 -17.74
N ILE A 273 -4.42 -16.79 -16.54
CA ILE A 273 -5.12 -15.66 -15.89
C ILE A 273 -4.63 -15.54 -14.44
N LEU A 274 -4.27 -14.35 -13.98
CA LEU A 274 -3.99 -14.08 -12.56
C LEU A 274 -5.04 -13.13 -11.98
N CYS A 275 -5.52 -13.43 -10.78
CA CYS A 275 -6.35 -12.56 -9.94
C CYS A 275 -5.55 -12.14 -8.70
N HIS A 276 -5.51 -10.84 -8.38
CA HIS A 276 -4.74 -10.26 -7.28
C HIS A 276 -5.63 -9.77 -6.13
N SER A 277 -5.23 -10.05 -4.89
CA SER A 277 -6.02 -9.76 -3.69
C SER A 277 -5.70 -8.43 -3.01
N ASN A 278 -4.61 -7.75 -3.38
CA ASN A 278 -4.17 -6.47 -2.79
C ASN A 278 -4.25 -6.45 -1.24
N ILE A 279 -3.55 -7.37 -0.57
CA ILE A 279 -3.52 -7.47 0.89
C ILE A 279 -2.45 -6.51 1.44
N PRO A 280 -2.76 -5.64 2.43
CA PRO A 280 -1.77 -4.79 3.08
C PRO A 280 -0.56 -5.56 3.63
N GLY A 281 0.63 -4.99 3.48
CA GLY A 281 1.89 -5.58 3.94
C GLY A 281 2.50 -6.67 3.06
N THR A 282 1.85 -7.10 1.97
CA THR A 282 2.39 -8.14 1.07
C THR A 282 3.11 -7.53 -0.15
N PRO A 283 4.03 -8.26 -0.83
CA PRO A 283 4.85 -7.69 -1.92
C PRO A 283 4.06 -7.13 -3.12
N SER A 284 2.82 -7.58 -3.32
CA SER A 284 1.93 -7.13 -4.40
C SER A 284 0.96 -6.01 -3.98
N PHE A 285 1.00 -5.56 -2.72
CA PHE A 285 0.17 -4.46 -2.24
C PHE A 285 0.39 -3.20 -3.08
N GLN A 286 -0.69 -2.54 -3.45
CA GLN A 286 -0.73 -1.30 -4.23
C GLN A 286 -0.18 -1.37 -5.67
N ARG A 287 0.31 -2.53 -6.12
CA ARG A 287 0.59 -2.78 -7.53
C ARG A 287 -0.69 -3.01 -8.34
N TYR A 288 -1.71 -3.57 -7.70
CA TYR A 288 -3.02 -3.91 -8.28
C TYR A 288 -4.16 -3.46 -7.36
N ALA A 289 -5.35 -3.23 -7.91
CA ALA A 289 -6.59 -3.22 -7.16
C ALA A 289 -6.94 -4.63 -6.64
N ARG A 290 -7.80 -4.72 -5.62
CA ARG A 290 -8.35 -6.01 -5.17
C ARG A 290 -9.35 -6.51 -6.21
N CYS A 291 -9.05 -7.64 -6.84
CA CYS A 291 -10.02 -8.39 -7.62
C CYS A 291 -11.00 -9.10 -6.66
N PRO A 292 -12.33 -8.95 -6.80
CA PRO A 292 -13.34 -9.61 -5.97
C PRO A 292 -13.53 -11.07 -6.41
N TRP A 293 -12.46 -11.87 -6.30
CA TRP A 293 -12.45 -13.23 -6.81
C TRP A 293 -13.07 -14.24 -5.84
N LEU A 294 -13.80 -15.20 -6.41
CA LEU A 294 -14.51 -16.25 -5.70
C LEU A 294 -14.37 -17.58 -6.45
N ILE A 295 -14.05 -18.66 -5.74
CA ILE A 295 -14.13 -20.03 -6.26
C ILE A 295 -15.35 -20.70 -5.64
N PRO A 296 -16.38 -21.08 -6.44
CA PRO A 296 -17.52 -21.86 -5.94
C PRO A 296 -17.05 -23.22 -5.40
N SER A 297 -17.58 -23.62 -4.24
CA SER A 297 -17.26 -24.87 -3.57
C SER A 297 -18.54 -25.63 -3.18
N SER A 298 -18.47 -26.95 -3.12
CA SER A 298 -19.54 -27.79 -2.53
C SER A 298 -19.80 -27.47 -1.04
N SER A 299 -18.86 -26.82 -0.36
CA SER A 299 -18.96 -26.36 1.03
C SER A 299 -19.22 -24.84 1.19
N GLY A 300 -19.37 -24.08 0.09
CA GLY A 300 -19.57 -22.63 0.13
C GLY A 300 -18.82 -21.90 -0.99
N GLN A 301 -17.99 -20.92 -0.64
CA GLN A 301 -17.12 -20.20 -1.57
C GLN A 301 -15.73 -20.00 -0.93
N LEU A 302 -14.66 -20.18 -1.72
CA LEU A 302 -13.30 -19.84 -1.31
C LEU A 302 -12.95 -18.43 -1.82
N ASN A 303 -12.26 -17.66 -0.98
CA ASN A 303 -11.87 -16.26 -1.21
C ASN A 303 -10.52 -15.96 -0.52
N LEU A 304 -10.05 -14.71 -0.56
CA LEU A 304 -8.73 -14.33 -0.02
C LEU A 304 -8.52 -14.55 1.49
N THR A 305 -9.58 -14.78 2.26
CA THR A 305 -9.54 -15.07 3.71
C THR A 305 -9.66 -16.57 4.03
N SER A 306 -9.79 -17.42 3.00
CA SER A 306 -9.85 -18.89 3.14
C SER A 306 -8.44 -19.46 3.28
N SER A 307 -8.22 -20.30 4.30
CA SER A 307 -6.90 -20.92 4.53
C SER A 307 -6.60 -22.02 3.49
N SER A 308 -5.31 -22.29 3.23
CA SER A 308 -4.89 -23.34 2.30
C SER A 308 -5.45 -24.74 2.62
N ASN A 309 -5.80 -25.03 3.87
CA ASN A 309 -6.51 -26.27 4.23
C ASN A 309 -7.93 -26.36 3.64
N ALA A 310 -8.63 -25.24 3.46
CA ALA A 310 -9.95 -25.21 2.81
C ALA A 310 -9.82 -25.51 1.30
N PHE A 311 -8.80 -24.94 0.63
CA PHE A 311 -8.45 -25.27 -0.74
C PHE A 311 -8.07 -26.75 -0.90
N ARG A 312 -7.19 -27.27 -0.03
CA ARG A 312 -6.83 -28.71 -0.02
C ARG A 312 -8.07 -29.59 0.13
N THR A 313 -8.95 -29.30 1.09
CA THR A 313 -10.18 -30.09 1.33
C THR A 313 -11.15 -30.06 0.14
N HIS A 314 -11.24 -28.94 -0.58
CA HIS A 314 -12.07 -28.82 -1.77
C HIS A 314 -11.52 -29.68 -2.93
N PHE A 315 -10.23 -29.52 -3.24
CA PHE A 315 -9.59 -30.14 -4.40
C PHE A 315 -9.07 -31.57 -4.14
N SER A 316 -9.05 -32.07 -2.90
CA SER A 316 -8.65 -33.45 -2.57
C SER A 316 -9.67 -34.53 -2.97
N SER A 317 -10.67 -34.21 -3.80
CA SER A 317 -11.74 -35.10 -4.22
C SER A 317 -11.46 -35.85 -5.54
N SER A 318 -10.35 -35.56 -6.22
CA SER A 318 -9.90 -36.25 -7.44
C SER A 318 -8.92 -37.40 -7.14
N ASP A 319 -9.45 -38.61 -6.93
CA ASP A 319 -8.73 -39.84 -6.54
C ASP A 319 -7.86 -40.45 -7.68
N SER A 320 -7.29 -39.61 -8.53
CA SER A 320 -6.54 -39.99 -9.74
C SER A 320 -5.38 -39.04 -10.08
N SER A 321 -5.28 -37.88 -9.43
CA SER A 321 -4.30 -36.85 -9.76
C SER A 321 -2.98 -37.08 -9.02
N GLN A 322 -1.85 -37.12 -9.73
CA GLN A 322 -0.53 -37.03 -9.09
C GLN A 322 -0.42 -35.65 -8.43
N GLN A 323 -0.50 -35.59 -7.11
CA GLN A 323 -0.40 -34.35 -6.35
C GLN A 323 1.04 -33.82 -6.40
N TYR A 324 1.35 -33.04 -7.44
CA TYR A 324 2.64 -32.36 -7.62
C TYR A 324 2.73 -31.15 -6.68
N ILE A 325 2.85 -31.42 -5.38
CA ILE A 325 2.92 -30.43 -4.31
C ILE A 325 4.35 -29.86 -4.24
N ASP A 326 4.71 -29.09 -5.27
CA ASP A 326 5.91 -28.23 -5.25
C ASP A 326 5.60 -26.96 -4.45
N GLU A 327 5.80 -27.04 -3.12
CA GLU A 327 5.66 -25.88 -2.22
C GLU A 327 6.83 -24.89 -2.38
N ILE A 328 6.78 -24.08 -3.45
CA ILE A 328 7.78 -23.03 -3.69
C ILE A 328 7.58 -21.91 -2.67
N ARG A 329 8.59 -21.70 -1.82
CA ARG A 329 8.71 -20.53 -0.96
C ARG A 329 9.42 -19.39 -1.70
N LEU A 330 8.76 -18.25 -1.81
CA LEU A 330 9.30 -17.02 -2.35
C LEU A 330 9.78 -16.12 -1.20
N THR A 331 11.09 -15.91 -1.12
CA THR A 331 11.72 -15.01 -0.15
C THR A 331 12.30 -13.79 -0.84
N VAL A 332 12.04 -12.60 -0.29
CA VAL A 332 12.81 -11.41 -0.63
C VAL A 332 14.21 -11.56 0.00
N PRO A 333 15.31 -11.38 -0.74
CA PRO A 333 16.65 -11.42 -0.16
C PRO A 333 16.82 -10.30 0.88
N GLU A 334 17.23 -10.63 2.11
CA GLU A 334 17.74 -9.61 3.04
C GLU A 334 18.88 -8.85 2.36
N GLN A 335 18.87 -7.51 2.42
CA GLN A 335 20.04 -6.75 2.01
C GLN A 335 21.24 -7.15 2.88
N PRO A 336 22.44 -7.32 2.29
CA PRO A 336 23.61 -7.80 3.02
C PRO A 336 24.01 -6.79 4.10
N LYS A 337 23.72 -7.14 5.36
CA LYS A 337 24.07 -6.36 6.55
C LYS A 337 25.55 -5.99 6.51
N THR A 338 25.85 -4.72 6.22
CA THR A 338 27.22 -4.22 6.12
C THR A 338 27.96 -4.45 7.43
N PRO A 339 29.11 -5.15 7.45
CA PRO A 339 29.80 -5.44 8.70
C PRO A 339 30.38 -4.16 9.30
N SER A 340 29.78 -3.71 10.41
CA SER A 340 30.28 -2.59 11.21
C SER A 340 31.76 -2.82 11.58
N PRO A 341 32.63 -1.80 11.49
CA PRO A 341 34.06 -1.98 11.70
C PRO A 341 34.36 -2.37 13.15
N ALA A 342 34.91 -3.55 13.35
CA ALA A 342 35.39 -4.00 14.65
C ALA A 342 36.63 -3.19 15.06
N ILE A 343 36.43 -2.17 15.90
CA ILE A 343 37.53 -1.44 16.54
C ILE A 343 38.22 -2.40 17.51
N SER A 344 39.46 -2.75 17.19
CA SER A 344 40.31 -3.54 18.07
C SER A 344 40.93 -2.65 19.14
N ASP A 345 40.90 -3.11 20.40
CA ASP A 345 41.90 -2.66 21.36
C ASP A 345 42.36 -3.79 22.29
N LYS A 346 43.55 -3.64 22.86
CA LYS A 346 44.21 -4.63 23.72
C LYS A 346 44.54 -3.99 25.07
N GLU A 347 44.45 -4.75 26.16
CA GLU A 347 45.63 -5.27 26.87
C GLU A 347 45.25 -6.19 28.06
N LYS A 348 46.12 -7.20 28.30
CA LYS A 348 46.55 -7.84 29.56
C LYS A 348 45.59 -7.75 30.78
N THR A 349 45.21 -8.85 31.45
CA THR A 349 46.06 -9.84 32.18
C THR A 349 45.26 -11.11 32.51
N GLY A 350 45.82 -12.31 32.78
CA GLY A 350 47.20 -12.80 32.72
C GLY A 350 47.40 -14.17 33.43
N ILE A 351 48.55 -14.83 33.17
CA ILE A 351 49.21 -15.90 33.99
C ILE A 351 48.74 -17.38 33.88
N ASN A 352 49.73 -18.25 33.60
CA ASN A 352 49.87 -19.73 33.78
C ASN A 352 49.04 -20.75 32.96
N GLY A 353 49.72 -21.79 32.43
CA GLY A 353 49.08 -22.97 31.80
C GLY A 353 49.95 -23.87 30.90
N SER A 354 51.10 -24.39 31.38
CA SER A 354 51.99 -25.33 30.66
C SER A 354 51.26 -26.54 30.01
N SER A 355 51.32 -26.77 28.70
CA SER A 355 52.27 -27.67 27.97
C SER A 355 51.68 -28.00 26.57
N GLY A 356 52.38 -28.58 25.56
CA GLY A 356 53.79 -28.92 25.38
C GLY A 356 54.01 -29.84 24.15
N SER A 357 55.17 -29.75 23.48
CA SER A 357 55.56 -30.51 22.26
C SER A 357 54.83 -30.16 20.93
N GLY A 358 55.45 -30.23 19.74
CA GLY A 358 56.89 -30.37 19.43
C GLY A 358 57.21 -30.87 18.00
N ASN A 359 58.07 -30.14 17.27
CA ASN A 359 58.57 -30.38 15.89
C ASN A 359 57.52 -30.36 14.74
N GLY A 360 57.82 -29.87 13.51
CA GLY A 360 58.86 -28.92 13.09
C GLY A 360 59.58 -29.23 11.76
N LYS A 361 60.00 -28.16 11.03
CA LYS A 361 60.94 -28.12 9.87
C LYS A 361 60.31 -28.55 8.51
N LYS A 362 60.67 -28.01 7.31
CA LYS A 362 61.65 -26.96 6.91
C LYS A 362 61.47 -26.43 5.45
N LYS A 363 61.64 -25.12 5.23
CA LYS A 363 62.35 -24.38 4.11
C LYS A 363 62.03 -24.58 2.60
N LYS A 364 61.79 -23.43 1.92
CA LYS A 364 62.34 -22.94 0.59
C LYS A 364 61.91 -23.70 -0.70
N ARG A 365 62.00 -23.25 -1.98
CA ARG A 365 62.44 -22.03 -2.79
C ARG A 365 61.80 -22.17 -4.23
N ASN A 366 61.84 -21.31 -5.27
CA ASN A 366 62.34 -19.95 -5.63
C ASN A 366 61.77 -19.47 -7.00
N GLY A 367 61.45 -18.17 -7.19
CA GLY A 367 61.22 -17.50 -8.51
C GLY A 367 59.99 -16.57 -8.47
N SER A 368 59.99 -15.30 -8.90
CA SER A 368 60.46 -14.63 -10.15
C SER A 368 59.52 -14.89 -11.35
N SER A 369 59.04 -13.91 -12.14
CA SER A 369 59.58 -12.57 -12.50
C SER A 369 58.44 -11.56 -12.91
N SER A 370 58.54 -10.25 -12.61
CA SER A 370 58.74 -9.08 -13.55
C SER A 370 57.82 -8.99 -14.79
N ASN A 371 57.21 -7.87 -15.22
CA ASN A 371 57.49 -6.41 -15.12
C ASN A 371 56.16 -5.58 -15.06
N VAL A 372 56.01 -4.39 -14.45
CA VAL A 372 56.52 -3.01 -14.76
C VAL A 372 55.94 -2.47 -16.09
N VAL A 373 55.13 -1.37 -16.11
CA VAL A 373 55.45 0.10 -16.21
C VAL A 373 54.19 0.93 -15.78
N ILE A 374 54.23 1.89 -14.81
CA ILE A 374 54.26 3.40 -14.90
C ILE A 374 53.04 4.00 -15.66
N SER A 375 52.32 5.07 -15.25
CA SER A 375 52.66 6.38 -14.59
C SER A 375 51.54 6.85 -13.62
N GLU A 376 51.81 7.55 -12.49
CA GLU A 376 51.91 9.03 -12.29
C GLU A 376 50.57 9.80 -12.43
N SER A 377 50.21 10.81 -11.60
CA SER A 377 50.75 11.42 -10.35
C SER A 377 49.62 12.27 -9.68
N GLU A 378 49.72 13.07 -8.59
CA GLU A 378 50.84 13.53 -7.74
C GLU A 378 50.40 13.81 -6.26
N THR A 379 50.59 15.03 -5.72
CA THR A 379 50.34 15.50 -4.33
C THR A 379 49.40 16.75 -4.34
N THR A 380 49.06 17.55 -3.30
CA THR A 380 49.50 17.84 -1.88
C THR A 380 48.26 17.99 -0.95
N LYS A 381 48.22 17.70 0.36
CA LYS A 381 49.04 17.98 1.57
C LYS A 381 48.74 19.31 2.32
N ASN A 382 48.64 19.19 3.67
CA ASN A 382 48.60 20.17 4.81
C ASN A 382 47.29 20.07 5.64
N GLU A 383 47.23 19.96 6.99
CA GLU A 383 47.94 20.63 8.13
C GLU A 383 47.47 22.10 8.29
N GLU A 384 47.00 22.66 9.43
CA GLU A 384 47.18 22.46 10.89
C GLU A 384 45.85 22.79 11.68
N VAL A 385 45.42 22.17 12.80
CA VAL A 385 45.82 22.17 14.25
C VAL A 385 45.10 23.20 15.17
N HIS A 386 44.87 22.81 16.45
CA HIS A 386 44.38 23.58 17.64
C HIS A 386 42.87 23.91 17.77
N SER A 387 42.28 23.99 18.98
CA SER A 387 42.74 23.65 20.35
C SER A 387 41.58 23.46 21.37
N ASP A 388 41.89 22.85 22.52
CA ASP A 388 41.04 22.63 23.71
C ASP A 388 40.16 23.81 24.20
N GLN A 389 39.01 23.45 24.79
CA GLN A 389 38.78 23.76 26.22
C GLN A 389 37.76 22.84 26.91
N THR A 390 37.68 22.88 28.25
CA THR A 390 37.23 21.74 29.07
C THR A 390 36.24 22.05 30.20
N LYS A 391 35.44 21.02 30.54
CA LYS A 391 34.75 20.75 31.83
C LYS A 391 33.67 21.73 32.32
N LYS A 392 32.46 21.18 32.56
CA LYS A 392 32.02 20.82 33.93
C LYS A 392 30.77 19.91 33.98
N ASN A 393 30.72 19.05 34.99
CA ASN A 393 29.60 18.14 35.29
C ASN A 393 28.37 18.87 35.85
N VAL A 394 27.17 18.41 35.47
CA VAL A 394 26.05 18.13 36.40
C VAL A 394 25.47 16.76 36.02
N LYS A 395 24.79 16.07 36.96
CA LYS A 395 24.43 14.64 36.90
C LYS A 395 22.93 14.45 37.17
N SER A 396 22.19 13.81 36.25
CA SER A 396 20.81 13.35 36.52
C SER A 396 20.32 12.28 35.52
N THR A 397 19.94 11.12 36.07
CA THR A 397 18.89 10.16 35.66
C THR A 397 18.78 9.65 34.21
N GLU A 398 18.62 8.32 34.11
CA GLU A 398 18.17 7.63 32.90
C GLU A 398 16.74 8.06 32.50
N SER A 399 16.49 8.08 31.19
CA SER A 399 15.16 7.85 30.62
C SER A 399 15.36 7.14 29.28
N SER A 400 14.80 5.94 29.15
CA SER A 400 14.80 5.18 27.91
C SER A 400 13.88 5.87 26.91
N LYS A 401 14.41 6.21 25.74
CA LYS A 401 13.56 6.52 24.59
C LYS A 401 13.09 5.20 23.99
N GLU A 402 11.78 5.05 23.86
CA GLU A 402 11.18 4.08 22.97
C GLU A 402 11.19 4.69 21.57
N ASP A 403 11.84 4.04 20.61
CA ASP A 403 11.93 4.55 19.23
C ASP A 403 10.64 4.20 18.47
N HIS A 404 9.84 5.23 18.13
CA HIS A 404 8.75 5.11 17.17
C HIS A 404 9.28 4.65 15.80
N ASN A 405 8.73 3.55 15.26
CA ASN A 405 8.95 3.09 13.89
C ASN A 405 7.64 2.59 13.26
N ASP A 406 6.65 3.49 13.17
CA ASP A 406 5.36 3.25 12.48
C ASP A 406 5.14 4.30 11.39
N ALA A 407 5.39 3.93 10.12
CA ALA A 407 4.79 4.50 8.89
C ALA A 407 5.46 3.89 7.65
N MET A 408 4.68 3.41 6.66
CA MET A 408 5.21 3.17 5.31
C MET A 408 5.39 4.49 4.56
N MET A 409 6.62 4.83 4.21
CA MET A 409 6.95 5.98 3.37
C MET A 409 7.28 5.53 1.93
N LEU A 410 6.33 5.68 1.00
CA LEU A 410 6.56 5.38 -0.41
C LEU A 410 7.46 6.44 -1.07
N ASP A 411 8.71 6.08 -1.37
CA ASP A 411 9.47 6.74 -2.44
C ASP A 411 9.40 5.91 -3.74
N ARG A 412 9.51 6.58 -4.90
CA ARG A 412 9.29 5.98 -6.23
C ARG A 412 10.34 6.47 -7.23
N LEU A 413 11.59 6.02 -7.08
CA LEU A 413 12.68 6.25 -8.05
C LEU A 413 13.21 4.99 -8.74
N VAL A 414 12.73 3.79 -8.37
CA VAL A 414 13.12 2.51 -9.00
C VAL A 414 11.88 1.64 -9.25
N GLU A 415 11.79 1.00 -10.42
CA GLU A 415 10.71 0.05 -10.78
C GLU A 415 10.65 -1.23 -9.91
N GLY A 416 11.53 -1.37 -8.92
CA GLY A 416 11.50 -2.45 -7.93
C GLY A 416 10.44 -2.28 -6.84
N GLY A 417 10.00 -1.04 -6.53
CA GLY A 417 8.79 -0.76 -5.75
C GLY A 417 8.74 -1.20 -4.27
N LEU A 418 9.84 -1.67 -3.68
CA LEU A 418 9.87 -2.13 -2.27
C LEU A 418 10.46 -1.10 -1.28
N ASP A 419 10.94 0.06 -1.75
CA ASP A 419 11.45 1.11 -0.87
C ASP A 419 10.35 1.65 0.05
N GLY A 420 10.57 1.55 1.36
CA GLY A 420 9.59 1.88 2.40
C GLY A 420 8.73 0.71 2.89
N ILE A 421 8.85 -0.50 2.31
CA ILE A 421 8.12 -1.69 2.76
C ILE A 421 9.02 -2.58 3.64
N SER A 422 9.08 -2.25 4.93
CA SER A 422 9.60 -3.15 5.96
C SER A 422 8.67 -4.35 6.20
N ASN A 423 9.18 -5.38 6.87
CA ASN A 423 8.40 -6.53 7.38
C ASN A 423 7.66 -7.39 6.31
N LEU A 424 8.13 -7.36 5.05
CA LEU A 424 7.68 -8.27 4.00
C LEU A 424 7.87 -9.75 4.40
N SER A 425 6.77 -10.49 4.45
CA SER A 425 6.74 -11.92 4.70
C SER A 425 7.02 -12.75 3.44
N PRO A 426 7.49 -14.01 3.59
CA PRO A 426 7.58 -14.93 2.47
C PRO A 426 6.18 -15.38 2.04
N SER A 427 6.00 -15.57 0.73
CA SER A 427 4.81 -16.23 0.18
C SER A 427 5.10 -17.67 -0.23
N LYS A 428 4.05 -18.47 -0.28
CA LYS A 428 4.06 -19.90 -0.53
C LYS A 428 3.12 -20.21 -1.68
N LEU A 429 3.64 -20.81 -2.76
CA LEU A 429 2.82 -21.32 -3.85
C LEU A 429 2.28 -22.71 -3.52
N ILE A 430 1.01 -22.95 -3.86
CA ILE A 430 0.30 -24.22 -3.67
C ILE A 430 -0.42 -24.56 -4.97
N GLY A 431 -0.01 -25.65 -5.62
CA GLY A 431 -0.61 -26.13 -6.88
C GLY A 431 -1.79 -27.08 -6.67
N PHE A 432 -2.76 -26.96 -7.57
CA PHE A 432 -3.93 -27.84 -7.75
C PHE A 432 -4.17 -28.01 -9.27
N ASP A 433 -5.07 -28.92 -9.67
CA ASP A 433 -5.49 -29.04 -11.07
C ASP A 433 -6.06 -27.70 -11.59
N GLY A 434 -5.47 -27.18 -12.67
CA GLY A 434 -5.84 -25.92 -13.32
C GLY A 434 -5.76 -24.65 -12.47
N LEU A 435 -5.16 -24.71 -11.26
CA LEU A 435 -5.12 -23.60 -10.31
C LEU A 435 -3.82 -23.59 -9.50
N ILE A 436 -3.15 -22.44 -9.38
CA ILE A 436 -2.07 -22.20 -8.42
C ILE A 436 -2.48 -21.06 -7.51
N VAL A 437 -2.25 -21.21 -6.20
CA VAL A 437 -2.67 -20.30 -5.15
C VAL A 437 -1.43 -19.80 -4.40
N GLU A 438 -1.30 -18.49 -4.21
CA GLU A 438 -0.23 -17.88 -3.42
C GLU A 438 -0.75 -17.51 -2.03
N GLU A 439 -0.30 -18.20 -0.99
CA GLU A 439 -0.60 -17.91 0.43
C GLU A 439 0.57 -17.13 1.06
N ASP A 440 0.29 -16.01 1.74
CA ASP A 440 1.31 -15.25 2.48
C ASP A 440 1.45 -15.78 3.92
N GLU A 441 2.68 -16.09 4.35
CA GLU A 441 2.92 -16.82 5.61
C GLU A 441 2.67 -15.99 6.88
N LYS A 442 2.58 -14.65 6.81
CA LYS A 442 2.26 -13.80 7.97
C LYS A 442 0.76 -13.59 8.13
N SER A 443 0.06 -13.23 7.05
CA SER A 443 -1.37 -12.93 7.07
C SER A 443 -2.27 -14.17 7.01
N GLY A 444 -1.75 -15.30 6.53
CA GLY A 444 -2.55 -16.47 6.15
C GLY A 444 -3.60 -16.14 5.09
N GLY A 445 -3.37 -15.10 4.30
CA GLY A 445 -4.25 -14.63 3.23
C GLY A 445 -3.72 -15.02 1.86
N ILE A 446 -4.64 -15.28 0.93
CA ILE A 446 -4.28 -15.60 -0.44
C ILE A 446 -3.98 -14.31 -1.20
N CYS A 447 -2.72 -14.10 -1.58
CA CYS A 447 -2.25 -12.90 -2.28
C CYS A 447 -2.64 -12.88 -3.76
N SER A 448 -2.53 -14.02 -4.44
CA SER A 448 -2.88 -14.15 -5.84
C SER A 448 -3.38 -15.57 -6.16
N VAL A 449 -4.16 -15.67 -7.24
CA VAL A 449 -4.67 -16.94 -7.78
C VAL A 449 -4.42 -16.96 -9.28
N LEU A 450 -3.68 -17.97 -9.74
CA LEU A 450 -3.34 -18.23 -11.13
C LEU A 450 -4.21 -19.38 -11.67
N ILE A 451 -5.02 -19.11 -12.69
CA ILE A 451 -5.81 -20.09 -13.42
C ILE A 451 -5.04 -20.49 -14.69
N TYR A 452 -4.94 -21.78 -14.97
CA TYR A 452 -4.34 -22.34 -16.17
C TYR A 452 -5.17 -23.53 -16.70
N LYS A 453 -4.76 -24.06 -17.85
CA LYS A 453 -5.33 -25.24 -18.52
C LYS A 453 -4.17 -25.97 -19.20
N ASP A 454 -4.09 -27.28 -19.03
CA ASP A 454 -3.04 -28.15 -19.60
C ASP A 454 -3.33 -28.55 -21.06
#